data_AF-A0A4R8KNS5-F1
#
_entry.id   AF-A0A4R8KNS5-F1
#
_cell.length_a   1.000
_cell.length_b   1.000
_cell.length_c   1.000
_cell.angle_alpha   90.00
_cell.angle_beta   90.00
_cell.angle_gamma   90.00
#
_symmetry.space_group_name_H-M   'P 1'
#
loop_
_entity.id
_entity.type
_entity.pdbx_description
1 polymer ?
#
loop_
_entity_poly.entity_id
_entity_poly.type
_entity_poly.pdbx_seq_one_letter_code
_entity_poly.pdbx_strand_id
1 'polypeptide(L)' 'MSDMKVQFLNGLRVLLELEGYAPYKVARYAYEFYLDHSFDDPRLEHVVNFLKGMDAGPEFELSEAELKAFLSNEL' A
#
# COMPACT_ATOMS: atom_id res chain seq x y z
N MET A 1 -15.53 6.25 -4.03
CA MET A 1 -14.27 5.48 -4.16
C MET A 1 -14.49 4.41 -5.20
N SER A 2 -13.50 4.15 -6.07
CA SER A 2 -13.55 2.99 -6.96
C SER A 2 -13.54 1.69 -6.14
N ASP A 3 -14.17 0.63 -6.65
CA ASP A 3 -14.24 -0.68 -5.98
C ASP A 3 -12.83 -1.19 -5.61
N MET A 4 -11.89 -1.07 -6.54
CA MET A 4 -10.49 -1.49 -6.36
C MET A 4 -9.76 -0.72 -5.24
N LYS A 5 -10.00 0.60 -5.11
CA LYS A 5 -9.43 1.40 -4.01
C LYS A 5 -9.93 0.90 -2.66
N VAL A 6 -11.23 0.58 -2.56
CA VAL A 6 -11.82 0.04 -1.33
C VAL A 6 -11.23 -1.33 -1.01
N GLN A 7 -11.06 -2.19 -2.02
CA GLN A 7 -10.43 -3.51 -1.85
C GLN A 7 -8.99 -3.40 -1.35
N PHE A 8 -8.19 -2.50 -1.94
CA PHE A 8 -6.81 -2.25 -1.50
C PHE A 8 -6.74 -1.77 -0.04
N LEU A 9 -7.53 -0.75 0.32
CA LEU A 9 -7.53 -0.20 1.67
C LEU A 9 -8.02 -1.22 2.72
N ASN A 10 -9.02 -2.03 2.37
CA ASN A 10 -9.52 -3.08 3.26
C ASN A 10 -8.48 -4.19 3.45
N GLY A 11 -7.81 -4.64 2.39
CA GLY A 11 -6.77 -5.65 2.49
C GLY A 11 -5.58 -5.17 3.32
N LEU A 12 -5.12 -3.94 3.08
CA LEU A 12 -4.07 -3.32 3.88
C LEU A 12 -4.46 -3.21 5.36
N ARG A 13 -5.69 -2.78 5.65
CA ARG A 13 -6.18 -2.70 7.04
C ARG A 13 -6.16 -4.08 7.71
N VAL A 14 -6.65 -5.12 7.03
CA VAL A 14 -6.67 -6.49 7.57
C VAL A 14 -5.25 -6.99 7.85
N LEU A 15 -4.30 -6.73 6.95
CA LEU A 15 -2.88 -7.03 7.17
C LEU A 15 -2.37 -6.36 8.46
N LEU A 16 -2.61 -5.07 8.62
CA LEU A 16 -2.14 -4.31 9.78
C LEU A 16 -2.78 -4.79 11.09
N GLU A 17 -4.06 -5.14 11.07
CA GLU A 17 -4.80 -5.62 12.25
C GLU A 17 -4.37 -7.03 12.69
N LEU A 18 -4.14 -7.94 11.74
CA LEU A 18 -3.83 -9.34 12.04
C LEU A 18 -2.33 -9.58 12.26
N GLU A 19 -1.48 -8.91 11.49
CA GLU A 19 -0.06 -9.20 11.42
C GLU A 19 0.83 -8.09 11.99
N GLY A 20 0.24 -6.94 12.33
CA GLY A 20 0.96 -5.75 12.78
C GLY A 20 1.69 -5.04 11.65
N TYR A 21 2.19 -3.84 11.97
CA TYR A 21 2.95 -3.02 11.03
C TYR A 21 4.39 -3.51 10.85
N ALA A 22 4.80 -3.71 9.61
CA ALA A 22 6.20 -3.71 9.20
C ALA A 22 6.33 -3.29 7.73
N PRO A 23 7.34 -2.46 7.36
CA PRO A 23 7.46 -1.93 6.00
C PRO A 23 7.49 -3.02 4.91
N TYR A 24 8.26 -4.08 5.12
CA TYR A 24 8.36 -5.20 4.17
C TYR A 24 7.01 -5.91 3.94
N LYS A 25 6.11 -5.96 4.94
CA LYS A 25 4.78 -6.56 4.78
C LYS A 25 3.90 -5.72 3.88
N VAL A 26 3.94 -4.40 4.07
CA VAL A 26 3.21 -3.43 3.26
C VAL A 26 3.71 -3.46 1.82
N ALA A 27 5.03 -3.50 1.63
CA ALA A 27 5.65 -3.61 0.31
C ALA A 27 5.25 -4.89 -0.42
N ARG A 28 5.32 -6.03 0.28
CA ARG A 28 4.89 -7.32 -0.25
C ARG A 28 3.42 -7.31 -0.64
N TYR A 29 2.54 -6.82 0.23
CA TYR A 29 1.11 -6.70 -0.06
C TYR A 29 0.84 -5.84 -1.30
N ALA A 30 1.51 -4.68 -1.41
CA ALA A 30 1.37 -3.82 -2.58
C ALA A 30 1.89 -4.49 -3.85
N TYR A 31 2.98 -5.24 -3.77
CA TYR A 31 3.50 -6.01 -4.90
C TYR A 31 2.54 -7.12 -5.35
N GLU A 32 2.00 -7.90 -4.42
CA GLU A 32 1.00 -8.94 -4.72
C GLU A 32 -0.27 -8.32 -5.34
N PHE A 33 -0.77 -7.21 -4.77
CA PHE A 33 -1.92 -6.50 -5.32
C PHE A 33 -1.67 -5.99 -6.75
N TYR A 34 -0.46 -5.48 -7.02
CA TYR A 34 -0.04 -5.04 -8.35
C TYR A 34 -0.02 -6.16 -9.39
N LEU A 35 0.34 -7.39 -8.99
CA LEU A 35 0.36 -8.54 -9.91
C LEU A 35 -1.05 -9.02 -10.27
N ASP A 36 -1.99 -8.90 -9.33
CA ASP A 36 -3.35 -9.42 -9.47
C ASP A 36 -4.33 -8.45 -10.19
N HIS A 37 -3.98 -7.17 -10.29
CA HIS A 37 -4.90 -6.13 -10.75
C HIS A 37 -4.33 -5.29 -11.90
N SER A 38 -5.23 -4.85 -12.79
CA SER A 38 -4.95 -3.78 -13.75
C SER A 38 -5.53 -2.48 -13.21
N PHE A 39 -4.76 -1.38 -13.28
CA PHE A 39 -5.15 -0.12 -12.66
C PHE A 39 -5.75 0.83 -13.69
N ASP A 40 -7.00 1.25 -13.44
CA ASP A 40 -7.65 2.35 -14.17
C ASP A 40 -7.50 3.70 -13.45
N ASP A 41 -7.26 3.66 -12.14
CA ASP A 41 -7.08 4.84 -11.29
C ASP A 41 -5.58 5.14 -11.13
N PRO A 42 -5.06 6.21 -11.76
CA PRO A 42 -3.63 6.53 -11.73
C PRO A 42 -3.14 6.91 -10.33
N ARG A 43 -4.02 7.36 -9.42
CA ARG A 43 -3.63 7.64 -8.03
C ARG A 43 -3.43 6.35 -7.26
N LEU A 44 -4.33 5.38 -7.44
CA LEU A 44 -4.17 4.07 -6.83
C LEU A 44 -2.93 3.36 -7.38
N GLU A 45 -2.71 3.42 -8.69
CA GLU A 45 -1.50 2.90 -9.31
C GLU A 45 -0.24 3.53 -8.72
N HIS A 46 -0.21 4.86 -8.54
CA HIS A 46 0.90 5.56 -7.92
C HIS A 46 1.17 5.05 -6.49
N VAL A 47 0.14 4.96 -5.66
CA VAL A 47 0.25 4.49 -4.28
C VAL A 47 0.78 3.06 -4.23
N VAL A 48 0.22 2.14 -5.02
CA VAL A 48 0.67 0.75 -5.03
C VAL A 48 2.12 0.65 -5.52
N ASN A 49 2.49 1.41 -6.56
CA ASN A 49 3.85 1.45 -7.07
C ASN A 49 4.87 2.05 -6.08
N PHE A 50 4.46 3.03 -5.27
CA PHE A 50 5.30 3.57 -4.22
C PHE A 50 5.50 2.54 -3.10
N LEU A 51 4.39 1.98 -2.58
CA LEU A 51 4.43 1.07 -1.45
C LEU A 51 5.22 -0.20 -1.75
N LYS A 52 5.12 -0.77 -2.95
CA LYS A 52 5.93 -1.94 -3.34
C LYS A 52 7.43 -1.65 -3.35
N GLY A 53 7.83 -0.38 -3.48
CA GLY A 53 9.22 0.06 -3.45
C GLY A 53 9.79 0.23 -2.04
N MET A 54 8.98 0.14 -0.99
CA MET A 54 9.43 0.33 0.39
C MET A 54 10.44 -0.74 0.86
N ASP A 55 10.48 -1.91 0.21
CA ASP A 55 11.43 -2.99 0.52
C ASP A 55 12.80 -2.83 -0.20
N ALA A 56 12.97 -1.76 -0.98
CA ALA A 56 14.21 -1.52 -1.73
C ALA A 56 15.39 -1.05 -0.84
N GLY A 57 15.10 -0.55 0.36
CA GLY A 57 16.10 -0.09 1.32
C GLY A 57 15.51 0.78 2.44
N PRO A 58 16.23 0.95 3.57
CA PRO A 58 15.74 1.70 4.73
C PRO A 58 15.34 3.15 4.44
N GLU A 59 15.95 3.77 3.41
CA GLU A 59 15.65 5.13 2.98
C GLU A 59 14.29 5.29 2.30
N PHE A 60 13.66 4.17 1.90
CA PHE A 60 12.33 4.14 1.28
C PHE A 60 11.25 3.64 2.23
N GLU A 61 11.63 3.15 3.40
CA GLU A 61 10.69 2.69 4.42
C GLU A 61 9.93 3.88 5.02
N LEU A 62 8.63 3.69 5.20
CA LEU A 62 7.79 4.58 5.99
C LEU A 62 7.64 3.99 7.39
N SER A 63 7.38 4.84 8.38
CA SER A 63 6.74 4.41 9.63
C SER A 63 5.24 4.22 9.44
N GLU A 64 4.56 3.57 10.39
CA GLU A 64 3.11 3.38 10.33
C GLU A 64 2.34 4.70 10.26
N ALA A 65 2.83 5.74 10.96
CA ALA A 65 2.23 7.07 10.93
C ALA A 65 2.41 7.74 9.56
N GLU A 66 3.61 7.62 8.98
CA GLU A 66 3.89 8.14 7.63
C GLU A 66 3.08 7.42 6.56
N LEU A 67 2.89 6.10 6.67
CA LEU A 67 2.01 5.34 5.79
C LEU A 67 0.57 5.88 5.85
N LYS A 68 0.02 6.09 7.05
CA LYS A 68 -1.35 6.62 7.23
C LYS A 68 -1.48 8.02 6.63
N ALA A 69 -0.46 8.87 6.82
CA ALA A 69 -0.44 10.21 6.25
C ALA A 69 -0.33 10.18 4.71
N PHE A 70 0.54 9.33 4.18
CA PHE A 70 0.71 9.12 2.73
C PHE A 70 -0.60 8.69 2.08
N LEU A 71 -1.25 7.65 2.61
CA LEU A 71 -2.54 7.17 2.10
C LEU A 71 -3.62 8.25 2.17
N SER A 72 -3.67 9.04 3.25
CA SER A 72 -4.69 10.10 3.40
C SER A 72 -4.50 11.25 2.41
N ASN A 73 -3.25 11.51 1.99
CA ASN A 73 -2.93 12.58 1.03
C ASN A 73 -3.16 12.14 -0.42
N GLU A 74 -2.79 10.90 -0.75
CA GLU A 74 -2.81 10.42 -2.14
C GLU A 74 -4.15 9.84 -2.58
N LEU A 75 -4.97 9.35 -1.64
CA LEU A 75 -6.22 8.64 -1.93
C LEU A 75 -7.47 9.37 -1.44
#